data_AF-S3C5Q6-F1
#
_entry.id   AF-S3C5Q6-F1
#
_cell.length_a   1.000
_cell.length_b   1.000
_cell.length_c   1.000
_cell.angle_alpha   90.00
_cell.angle_beta   90.00
_cell.angle_gamma   90.00
#
_symmetry.space_group_name_H-M   'P 1'
#
loop_
_entity.id
_entity.type
_entity.pdbx_description
1 polymer ?
#
loop_
_entity_poly.entity_id
_entity_poly.type
_entity_poly.pdbx_seq_one_letter_code
_entity_poly.pdbx_strand_id
1 'polypeptide(L)'
;MMYSQDHYRDYKPRKLVTRMDPDCAICRAPASRACECEAQGLEIAITQAETQMMQSMYDEIKHWVREHARDFILEYFGMLKERRIKAHDQAIERIKTQAYYYHHAQPHPNDIAAAQAAFKRGIDEDWQSSVQRYPEVLDYYYGLVELQLPSDDDPKVRDPPLSALSGSRKARRPAPATITNGPDSMGAAPPPQPQQQPPPPSANRISYPHQREVRGRTPPPPPVSERMGPMSERMGPMSERMMSMPMPMPMERRTPVPQNRRSSFRNPPPPPPSSYYPPY
;
A
#
# COMPACT_ATOMS: atom_id res chain seq x y z
N MET A 1 42.87 38.94 79.37
CA MET A 1 42.94 38.25 78.07
C MET A 1 41.87 37.18 78.05
N MET A 2 40.81 37.35 77.27
CA MET A 2 39.92 36.25 76.84
C MET A 2 39.58 36.49 75.38
N TYR A 3 39.96 35.54 74.54
CA TYR A 3 39.82 35.55 73.09
C TYR A 3 38.42 35.09 72.67
N SER A 4 37.86 35.84 71.72
CA SER A 4 37.13 35.44 70.50
C SER A 4 36.22 34.20 70.52
N GLN A 5 34.95 34.40 70.16
CA GLN A 5 34.33 33.53 69.17
C GLN A 5 33.26 34.29 68.36
N ASP A 6 33.73 35.08 67.39
CA ASP A 6 32.88 35.65 66.35
C ASP A 6 32.29 34.51 65.50
N HIS A 7 30.97 34.37 65.57
CA HIS A 7 30.20 33.51 64.68
C HIS A 7 30.29 34.05 63.25
N TYR A 8 31.32 33.63 62.51
CA TYR A 8 31.42 33.82 61.07
C TYR A 8 30.25 33.08 60.38
N ARG A 9 29.18 33.83 60.12
CA ARG A 9 28.07 33.41 59.27
C ARG A 9 28.61 33.29 57.85
N ASP A 10 28.84 32.05 57.42
CA ASP A 10 29.30 31.68 56.08
C ASP A 10 28.26 32.15 55.03
N TYR A 11 28.44 33.38 54.54
CA TYR A 11 27.67 33.91 53.42
C TYR A 11 28.17 33.24 52.14
N LYS A 12 27.64 32.06 51.82
CA LYS A 12 27.79 31.48 50.49
C LYS A 12 27.03 32.38 49.49
N PRO A 13 27.71 33.09 48.58
CA PRO A 13 27.03 33.92 47.61
C PRO A 13 26.19 33.00 46.71
N ARG A 14 24.87 33.22 46.70
CA ARG A 14 23.99 32.57 45.73
C ARG A 14 24.44 33.05 44.35
N LYS A 15 24.94 32.14 43.52
CA LYS A 15 25.24 32.43 42.13
C LYS A 15 23.95 32.95 41.49
N LEU A 16 23.94 34.23 41.15
CA LEU A 16 22.91 34.82 40.31
C LEU A 16 23.06 34.16 38.94
N VAL A 17 22.20 33.19 38.64
CA VAL A 17 22.11 32.61 37.31
C VAL A 17 21.39 33.64 36.44
N THR A 18 22.16 34.45 35.73
CA THR A 18 21.62 35.34 34.70
C THR A 18 21.05 34.48 33.58
N ARG A 19 19.72 34.34 33.53
CA ARG A 19 19.02 33.75 32.38
C ARG A 19 18.81 34.86 31.36
N MET A 20 19.58 34.83 30.27
CA MET A 20 19.33 35.63 29.08
C MET A 20 18.63 34.73 28.07
N ASP A 21 17.49 35.16 27.55
CA ASP A 21 16.78 34.43 26.50
C ASP A 21 17.52 34.62 25.16
N PRO A 22 17.67 33.56 24.36
CA PRO A 22 18.37 33.65 23.08
C PRO A 22 17.55 34.43 22.04
N ASP A 23 18.26 35.10 21.13
CA ASP A 23 17.65 35.60 19.89
C ASP A 23 17.21 34.44 18.99
N CYS A 24 16.21 34.68 18.15
CA CYS A 24 15.71 33.67 17.21
C CYS A 24 16.84 33.12 16.30
N ALA A 25 16.99 31.79 16.27
CA ALA A 25 18.00 31.08 15.50
C ALA A 25 17.85 31.25 13.98
N ILE A 26 16.66 31.60 13.50
CA ILE A 26 16.35 31.76 12.07
C ILE A 26 16.47 33.23 11.64
N CYS A 27 15.75 34.14 12.28
CA CYS A 27 15.70 35.55 11.86
C CYS A 27 16.55 36.51 12.72
N ARG A 28 17.21 36.01 13.78
CA ARG A 28 18.04 36.78 14.73
C ARG A 28 17.30 37.87 15.50
N ALA A 29 15.97 37.88 15.49
CA ALA A 29 15.19 38.82 16.28
C ALA A 29 15.32 38.53 17.79
N PRO A 30 15.30 39.56 18.65
CA PRO A 30 15.39 39.36 20.09
C PRO A 30 14.18 38.61 20.64
N ALA A 31 14.37 37.86 21.73
CA ALA A 31 13.32 37.10 22.41
C ALA A 31 12.07 37.94 22.72
N SER A 32 12.25 39.22 23.03
CA SER A 32 11.17 40.18 23.28
C SER A 32 10.22 40.37 22.11
N ARG A 33 10.64 40.06 20.88
CA ARG A 33 9.82 40.14 19.68
C ARG A 33 8.88 38.94 19.52
N ALA A 34 9.18 37.81 20.17
CA ALA A 34 8.37 36.58 20.12
C ALA A 34 7.92 36.18 18.69
N CYS A 35 8.85 36.17 17.73
CA CYS A 35 8.53 35.77 16.35
C CYS A 35 8.32 34.26 16.21
N GLU A 36 7.55 33.83 15.21
CA GLU A 36 7.14 32.43 15.02
C GLU A 36 8.08 31.57 14.16
N CYS A 37 9.21 32.11 13.70
CA CYS A 37 10.07 31.44 12.71
C CYS A 37 10.53 30.05 13.17
N GLU A 38 10.96 29.91 14.43
CA GLU A 38 11.44 28.62 14.97
C GLU A 38 10.32 27.58 15.08
N ALA A 39 9.15 28.00 15.53
CA ALA A 39 7.97 27.14 15.61
C ALA A 39 7.57 26.64 14.21
N GLN A 40 7.47 27.56 13.25
CA GLN A 40 7.16 27.19 11.86
C GLN A 40 8.23 26.28 11.25
N GLY A 41 9.51 26.54 11.54
CA GLY A 41 10.62 25.68 11.10
C GLY A 41 10.52 24.26 11.66
N LEU A 42 10.10 24.12 12.91
CA LEU A 42 9.85 22.83 13.54
C LEU A 42 8.68 22.09 12.88
N GLU A 43 7.55 22.75 12.65
CA GLU A 43 6.38 22.13 11.99
C GLU A 43 6.73 21.59 10.59
N ILE A 44 7.52 22.36 9.82
CA ILE A 44 8.01 21.91 8.50
C ILE A 44 8.92 20.68 8.63
N ALA A 45 9.84 20.68 9.60
CA ALA A 45 10.74 19.56 9.84
C ALA A 45 9.98 18.30 10.27
N ILE A 46 8.95 18.43 11.10
CA ILE A 46 8.06 17.33 11.50
C ILE A 46 7.35 16.78 10.27
N THR A 47 6.74 17.65 9.44
CA THR A 47 6.03 17.23 8.22
C THR A 47 6.95 16.47 7.26
N GLN A 48 8.20 16.92 7.11
CA GLN A 48 9.20 16.24 6.28
C GLN A 48 9.56 14.86 6.84
N ALA A 49 9.78 14.77 8.15
CA ALA A 49 10.09 13.51 8.82
C ALA A 49 8.91 12.53 8.74
N GLU A 50 7.67 13.00 8.94
CA GLU A 50 6.45 12.21 8.80
C GLU A 50 6.32 11.66 7.37
N THR A 51 6.48 12.52 6.36
CA THR A 51 6.41 12.10 4.96
C THR A 51 7.46 11.03 4.65
N GLN A 52 8.66 11.12 5.22
CA GLN A 52 9.71 10.16 4.96
C GLN A 52 9.50 8.82 5.68
N MET A 53 9.11 8.85 6.95
CA MET A 53 9.04 7.65 7.80
C MET A 53 7.64 7.04 7.87
N MET A 54 6.58 7.84 7.95
CA MET A 54 5.21 7.33 8.08
C MET A 54 4.62 6.93 6.73
N GLN A 55 4.96 7.61 5.64
CA GLN A 55 4.42 7.27 4.32
C GLN A 55 4.75 5.83 3.91
N SER A 56 5.99 5.36 4.14
CA SER A 56 6.36 3.98 3.84
C SER A 56 5.55 2.98 4.65
N MET A 57 5.30 3.27 5.94
CA MET A 57 4.46 2.42 6.78
C MET A 57 3.01 2.40 6.29
N TYR A 58 2.44 3.56 5.93
CA TYR A 58 1.08 3.62 5.38
C TYR A 58 0.96 2.84 4.07
N ASP A 59 1.97 2.88 3.21
CA ASP A 59 1.97 2.15 1.94
C ASP A 59 2.06 0.64 2.17
N GLU A 60 2.88 0.18 3.12
CA GLU A 60 2.96 -1.23 3.53
C GLU A 60 1.62 -1.73 4.10
N ILE A 61 1.04 -0.98 5.04
CA ILE A 61 -0.27 -1.30 5.62
C ILE A 61 -1.34 -1.37 4.53
N LYS A 62 -1.41 -0.37 3.66
CA LYS A 62 -2.38 -0.31 2.56
C LYS A 62 -2.22 -1.47 1.58
N HIS A 63 -0.98 -1.88 1.30
CA HIS A 63 -0.70 -3.03 0.46
C HIS A 63 -1.21 -4.32 1.10
N TRP A 64 -0.85 -4.54 2.37
CA TRP A 64 -1.26 -5.70 3.14
C TRP A 64 -2.79 -5.81 3.24
N VAL A 65 -3.47 -4.72 3.64
CA VAL A 65 -4.94 -4.69 3.75
C VAL A 65 -5.60 -4.97 2.40
N ARG A 66 -5.09 -4.39 1.31
CA ARG A 66 -5.65 -4.61 -0.04
C ARG A 66 -5.57 -6.08 -0.45
N GLU A 67 -4.43 -6.72 -0.23
CA GLU A 67 -4.23 -8.13 -0.58
C GLU A 67 -5.23 -9.02 0.17
N HIS A 68 -5.31 -8.86 1.49
CA HIS A 68 -6.17 -9.68 2.33
C HIS A 68 -7.66 -9.42 2.07
N ALA A 69 -8.07 -8.16 1.90
CA ALA A 69 -9.45 -7.82 1.56
C ALA A 69 -9.85 -8.39 0.21
N ARG A 70 -8.97 -8.33 -0.79
CA ARG A 70 -9.21 -8.92 -2.11
C ARG A 70 -9.39 -10.42 -2.02
N ASP A 71 -8.49 -11.11 -1.33
CA ASP A 71 -8.51 -12.57 -1.24
C ASP A 71 -9.78 -13.05 -0.54
N PHE A 72 -10.17 -12.40 0.56
CA PHE A 72 -11.42 -12.67 1.26
C PHE A 72 -12.65 -12.54 0.34
N ILE A 73 -12.75 -11.45 -0.43
CA ILE A 73 -13.88 -11.23 -1.34
C ILE A 73 -13.90 -12.25 -2.48
N LEU A 74 -12.73 -12.59 -3.04
CA LEU A 74 -12.63 -13.59 -4.10
C LEU A 74 -12.99 -15.00 -3.61
N GLU A 75 -12.55 -15.37 -2.41
CA GLU A 75 -12.91 -16.65 -1.79
C GLU A 75 -14.43 -16.73 -1.54
N TYR A 76 -15.00 -15.68 -0.93
CA TYR A 76 -16.44 -15.61 -0.67
C TYR A 76 -17.26 -15.70 -1.97
N PHE A 77 -16.88 -14.94 -3.00
CA PHE A 77 -17.52 -15.02 -4.30
C PHE A 77 -17.34 -16.40 -4.95
N GLY A 78 -16.16 -17.03 -4.79
CA GLY A 78 -15.89 -18.38 -5.26
C GLY A 78 -16.93 -19.39 -4.76
N MET A 79 -17.28 -19.33 -3.47
CA MET A 79 -18.31 -20.17 -2.86
C MET A 79 -19.71 -19.93 -3.48
N LEU A 80 -20.09 -18.66 -3.70
CA LEU A 80 -21.37 -18.31 -4.31
C LEU A 80 -21.44 -18.79 -5.77
N LYS A 81 -20.37 -18.55 -6.52
CA LYS A 81 -20.23 -19.01 -7.90
C LYS A 81 -20.36 -20.53 -8.00
N GLU A 82 -19.69 -21.29 -7.13
CA GLU A 82 -19.80 -22.75 -7.12
C GLU A 82 -21.25 -23.21 -6.90
N ARG A 83 -21.97 -22.56 -5.97
CA ARG A 83 -23.39 -22.84 -5.72
C ARG A 83 -24.24 -22.55 -6.95
N ARG A 84 -24.00 -21.43 -7.64
CA ARG A 84 -24.72 -21.07 -8.89
C ARG A 84 -24.44 -22.05 -10.01
N ILE A 85 -23.21 -22.54 -10.15
CA ILE A 85 -22.85 -23.56 -11.16
C ILE A 85 -23.69 -24.82 -10.93
N LYS A 86 -23.69 -25.35 -9.69
CA LYS A 86 -24.50 -26.52 -9.33
C LYS A 86 -25.99 -26.32 -9.60
N ALA A 87 -26.52 -25.13 -9.28
CA ALA A 87 -27.93 -24.80 -9.53
C ALA A 87 -28.26 -24.70 -11.03
N HIS A 88 -27.33 -24.16 -11.83
CA HIS A 88 -27.48 -24.09 -13.28
C HIS A 88 -27.47 -25.47 -13.93
N ASP A 89 -26.54 -26.34 -13.52
CA ASP A 89 -26.47 -27.72 -14.03
C ASP A 89 -27.79 -28.45 -13.77
N GLN A 90 -28.33 -28.33 -12.55
CA GLN A 90 -29.64 -28.91 -12.21
C GLN A 90 -30.78 -28.30 -13.05
N ALA A 91 -30.76 -27.00 -13.32
CA ALA A 91 -31.76 -26.35 -14.15
C ALA A 91 -31.71 -26.88 -15.60
N ILE A 92 -30.52 -27.05 -16.17
CA ILE A 92 -30.32 -27.62 -17.49
C ILE A 92 -30.81 -29.07 -17.54
N GLU A 93 -30.49 -29.89 -16.54
CA GLU A 93 -30.98 -31.28 -16.49
C GLU A 93 -32.51 -31.37 -16.38
N ARG A 94 -33.14 -30.45 -15.63
CA ARG A 94 -34.61 -30.35 -15.59
C ARG A 94 -35.21 -30.00 -16.95
N ILE A 95 -34.62 -29.03 -17.66
CA ILE A 95 -35.06 -28.64 -19.01
C ILE A 95 -34.94 -29.83 -19.98
N LYS A 96 -33.82 -30.56 -19.94
CA LYS A 96 -33.63 -31.77 -20.77
C LYS A 96 -34.67 -32.84 -20.46
N THR A 97 -34.87 -33.15 -19.18
CA THR A 97 -35.82 -34.19 -18.72
C THR A 97 -37.25 -33.83 -19.11
N GLN A 98 -37.63 -32.56 -18.94
CA GLN A 98 -38.95 -32.06 -19.31
C GLN A 98 -39.20 -32.14 -20.82
N ALA A 99 -38.24 -31.69 -21.64
CA ALA A 99 -38.36 -31.76 -23.09
C ALA A 99 -38.51 -33.21 -23.59
N TYR A 100 -37.75 -34.13 -22.99
CA TYR A 100 -37.85 -35.55 -23.31
C TYR A 100 -39.21 -36.14 -22.89
N TYR A 101 -39.70 -35.86 -21.69
CA TYR A 101 -40.93 -36.45 -21.16
C TYR A 101 -42.19 -36.00 -21.93
N TYR A 102 -42.32 -34.70 -22.24
CA TYR A 102 -43.53 -34.17 -22.87
C TYR A 102 -43.49 -34.23 -24.40
N HIS A 103 -42.32 -34.04 -25.00
CA HIS A 103 -42.19 -33.85 -26.44
C HIS A 103 -41.35 -34.94 -27.12
N HIS A 104 -40.73 -35.86 -26.36
CA HIS A 104 -39.80 -36.87 -26.87
C HIS A 104 -38.75 -36.27 -27.81
N ALA A 105 -38.35 -35.03 -27.51
CA ALA A 105 -37.54 -34.18 -28.36
C ALA A 105 -36.39 -33.57 -27.55
N GLN A 106 -35.44 -32.98 -28.28
CA GLN A 106 -34.38 -32.20 -27.66
C GLN A 106 -34.94 -30.91 -27.03
N PRO A 107 -34.32 -30.40 -25.95
CA PRO A 107 -34.70 -29.14 -25.32
C PRO A 107 -34.68 -27.99 -26.32
N HIS A 108 -35.69 -27.11 -26.22
CA HIS A 108 -35.82 -25.99 -27.13
C HIS A 108 -34.67 -24.99 -26.89
N PRO A 109 -34.00 -24.47 -27.95
CA PRO A 109 -32.84 -23.58 -27.80
C PRO A 109 -33.11 -22.34 -26.94
N ASN A 110 -34.33 -21.79 -27.01
CA ASN A 110 -34.69 -20.62 -26.19
C ASN A 110 -34.71 -20.91 -24.68
N ASP A 111 -35.05 -22.13 -24.27
CA ASP A 111 -35.10 -22.49 -22.85
C ASP A 111 -33.69 -22.60 -22.26
N ILE A 112 -32.77 -23.16 -23.05
CA ILE A 112 -31.34 -23.20 -22.70
C ILE A 112 -30.77 -21.78 -22.65
N ALA A 113 -31.06 -20.95 -23.65
CA ALA A 113 -30.61 -19.57 -23.68
C ALA A 113 -31.15 -18.76 -22.49
N ALA A 114 -32.42 -18.96 -22.11
CA ALA A 114 -33.01 -18.34 -20.93
C ALA A 114 -32.34 -18.80 -19.63
N ALA A 115 -32.04 -20.10 -19.49
CA ALA A 115 -31.32 -20.64 -18.34
C ALA A 115 -29.88 -20.09 -18.23
N GLN A 116 -29.19 -19.92 -19.37
CA GLN A 116 -27.86 -19.30 -19.43
C GLN A 116 -27.92 -17.81 -19.05
N ALA A 117 -28.90 -17.06 -19.56
CA ALA A 117 -29.08 -15.66 -19.20
C ALA A 117 -29.43 -15.48 -17.72
N ALA A 118 -30.23 -16.37 -17.14
CA ALA A 118 -30.54 -16.38 -15.72
C ALA A 118 -29.29 -16.69 -14.86
N PHE A 119 -28.49 -17.68 -15.27
CA PHE A 119 -27.22 -17.99 -14.60
C PHE A 119 -26.25 -16.81 -14.62
N LYS A 120 -26.08 -16.17 -15.78
CA LYS A 120 -25.21 -14.99 -15.89
C LYS A 120 -25.67 -13.86 -14.96
N ARG A 121 -26.96 -13.51 -14.97
CA ARG A 121 -27.51 -12.48 -14.07
C ARG A 121 -27.25 -12.82 -12.61
N GLY A 122 -27.46 -14.07 -12.21
CA GLY A 122 -27.18 -14.52 -10.85
C GLY A 122 -25.69 -14.39 -10.47
N ILE A 123 -24.77 -14.70 -11.38
CA ILE A 123 -23.33 -14.49 -11.15
C ILE A 123 -23.00 -13.00 -11.01
N ASP A 124 -23.57 -12.15 -11.87
CA ASP A 124 -23.35 -10.71 -11.83
C ASP A 124 -23.88 -10.10 -10.50
N GLU A 125 -25.05 -10.54 -10.04
CA GLU A 125 -25.67 -10.13 -8.76
C GLU A 125 -24.83 -10.58 -7.55
N ASP A 126 -24.35 -11.84 -7.56
CA ASP A 126 -23.52 -12.37 -6.48
C ASP A 126 -22.15 -11.65 -6.42
N TRP A 127 -21.60 -11.28 -7.59
CA TRP A 127 -20.38 -10.47 -7.66
C TRP A 127 -20.60 -9.05 -7.11
N GLN A 128 -21.67 -8.39 -7.54
CA GLN A 128 -22.03 -7.07 -7.04
C GLN A 128 -22.20 -7.08 -5.51
N SER A 129 -22.91 -8.08 -4.99
CA SER A 129 -23.12 -8.24 -3.55
C SER A 129 -21.82 -8.51 -2.79
N SER A 130 -20.87 -9.22 -3.41
CA SER A 130 -19.55 -9.46 -2.80
C SER A 130 -18.72 -8.17 -2.74
N VAL A 131 -18.69 -7.39 -3.82
CA VAL A 131 -17.98 -6.09 -3.88
C VAL A 131 -18.56 -5.07 -2.91
N GLN A 132 -19.87 -5.09 -2.66
CA GLN A 132 -20.50 -4.20 -1.68
C GLN A 132 -19.99 -4.38 -0.25
N ARG A 133 -19.32 -5.49 0.07
CA ARG A 133 -18.75 -5.78 1.40
C ARG A 133 -17.37 -5.16 1.63
N TYR A 134 -16.80 -4.46 0.66
CA TYR A 134 -15.48 -3.84 0.83
C TYR A 134 -15.37 -2.93 2.05
N PRO A 135 -16.34 -2.04 2.37
CA PRO A 135 -16.20 -1.15 3.52
C PRO A 135 -15.97 -1.91 4.84
N GLU A 136 -16.78 -2.93 5.13
CA GLU A 136 -16.71 -3.71 6.37
C GLU A 136 -15.44 -4.58 6.41
N VAL A 137 -15.06 -5.16 5.27
CA VAL A 137 -13.84 -5.98 5.16
C VAL A 137 -12.59 -5.12 5.36
N LEU A 138 -12.56 -3.93 4.78
CA LEU A 138 -11.46 -2.98 4.96
C LEU A 138 -11.39 -2.52 6.41
N ASP A 139 -12.52 -2.17 7.03
CA ASP A 139 -12.57 -1.77 8.45
C ASP A 139 -12.00 -2.86 9.37
N TYR A 140 -12.40 -4.12 9.15
CA TYR A 140 -11.84 -5.26 9.87
C TYR A 140 -10.32 -5.36 9.74
N TYR A 141 -9.79 -5.37 8.51
CA TYR A 141 -8.34 -5.55 8.30
C TYR A 141 -7.52 -4.34 8.76
N TYR A 142 -8.01 -3.12 8.59
CA TYR A 142 -7.35 -1.95 9.18
C TYR A 142 -7.39 -1.99 10.72
N GLY A 143 -8.47 -2.50 11.31
CA GLY A 143 -8.58 -2.68 12.76
C GLY A 143 -7.63 -3.72 13.36
N LEU A 144 -7.02 -4.60 12.55
CA LEU A 144 -5.98 -5.54 13.00
C LEU A 144 -4.60 -4.89 13.10
N VAL A 145 -4.42 -3.71 12.52
CA VAL A 145 -3.12 -3.02 12.48
C VAL A 145 -2.92 -2.25 13.78
N GLU A 146 -1.90 -2.63 14.56
CA GLU A 146 -1.56 -1.97 15.81
C GLU A 146 -0.22 -1.23 15.68
N LEU A 147 -0.20 0.07 16.00
CA LEU A 147 1.02 0.87 16.13
C LEU A 147 1.21 1.22 17.60
N GLN A 148 2.32 0.78 18.18
CA GLN A 148 2.67 1.07 19.57
C GLN A 148 3.74 2.16 19.63
N LEU A 149 3.49 3.16 20.48
CA LEU A 149 4.47 4.18 20.81
C LEU A 149 5.25 3.76 22.06
N PRO A 150 6.58 4.00 22.10
CA PRO A 150 7.36 3.80 23.32
C PRO A 150 6.90 4.77 24.42
N SER A 151 7.07 4.37 25.68
CA SER A 151 6.79 5.22 26.84
C SER A 151 7.79 6.37 26.97
N ASP A 152 7.35 7.51 27.53
CA ASP A 152 8.20 8.69 27.79
C ASP A 152 9.39 8.39 28.72
N ASP A 153 9.30 7.33 29.52
CA ASP A 153 10.35 6.87 30.42
C ASP A 153 11.35 5.88 29.77
N ASP A 154 11.11 5.46 28.53
CA ASP A 154 12.02 4.55 27.82
C ASP A 154 13.39 5.24 27.61
N PRO A 155 14.53 4.61 27.98
CA PRO A 155 15.85 5.18 27.78
C PRO A 155 16.14 5.56 26.33
N LYS A 156 15.50 4.92 25.34
CA LYS A 156 15.62 5.29 23.92
C LYS A 156 14.95 6.64 23.59
N VAL A 157 13.93 7.02 24.37
CA VAL A 157 13.23 8.31 24.24
C VAL A 157 13.98 9.39 25.02
N ARG A 158 14.48 9.07 26.23
CA ARG A 158 15.19 10.05 27.09
C ARG A 158 16.60 10.38 26.61
N ASP A 159 17.36 9.37 26.19
CA ASP A 159 18.74 9.54 25.76
C ASP A 159 18.90 9.02 24.32
N PRO A 160 18.25 9.67 23.34
CA PRO A 160 18.39 9.26 21.94
C PRO A 160 19.86 9.42 21.52
N PRO A 161 20.42 8.49 20.72
CA PRO A 161 21.83 8.53 20.29
C PRO A 161 22.18 9.70 19.35
N LEU A 162 21.32 10.71 19.24
CA LEU A 162 21.50 11.95 18.50
C LEU A 162 22.33 12.99 19.29
N SER A 163 22.47 12.80 20.60
CA SER A 163 23.24 13.69 21.49
C SER A 163 24.74 13.78 21.13
N ALA A 164 25.29 12.82 20.37
CA ALA A 164 26.65 12.88 19.86
C ALA A 164 26.83 13.87 18.67
N LEU A 165 25.75 14.25 17.99
CA LEU A 165 25.77 15.23 16.89
C LEU A 165 25.88 16.68 17.39
N SER A 166 25.39 16.95 18.61
CA SER A 166 25.63 18.19 19.35
C SER A 166 26.95 18.09 20.10
N GLY A 167 28.05 18.32 19.40
CA GLY A 167 29.40 17.96 19.84
C GLY A 167 29.75 18.26 21.30
N SER A 168 30.02 17.19 22.07
CA SER A 168 30.66 17.30 23.37
C SER A 168 32.17 17.09 23.23
N ARG A 169 32.86 18.15 22.78
CA ARG A 169 34.29 18.33 23.00
C ARG A 169 34.52 18.59 24.49
N LYS A 170 34.61 17.53 25.28
CA LYS A 170 35.30 17.55 26.58
C LYS A 170 35.94 16.19 26.85
N ALA A 171 36.83 15.79 25.95
CA ALA A 171 37.88 14.84 26.26
C ALA A 171 38.74 15.44 27.38
N ARG A 172 38.44 15.01 28.61
CA ARG A 172 39.19 15.29 29.83
C ARG A 172 40.61 14.74 29.64
N ARG A 173 41.59 15.62 29.42
CA ARG A 173 43.02 15.25 29.39
C ARG A 173 43.39 14.55 30.71
N PRO A 174 43.98 13.35 30.70
CA PRO A 174 44.73 12.86 31.85
C PRO A 174 46.10 13.58 31.88
N ALA A 175 46.47 14.11 33.04
CA ALA A 175 47.82 14.58 33.36
C ALA A 175 48.80 13.39 33.41
N PRO A 176 50.12 13.61 33.24
CA PRO A 176 51.09 12.52 33.12
C PRO A 176 51.42 11.94 34.50
N ALA A 177 51.38 10.62 34.63
CA ALA A 177 51.83 9.92 35.83
C ALA A 177 53.32 9.58 35.72
N THR A 178 54.03 9.99 36.76
CA THR A 178 55.46 9.84 37.03
C THR A 178 55.91 8.39 37.16
N ILE A 179 57.16 8.19 36.77
CA ILE A 179 57.97 6.97 36.71
C ILE A 179 58.25 6.40 38.12
N THR A 180 58.17 5.08 38.29
CA THR A 180 58.89 4.34 39.36
C THR A 180 59.43 3.02 38.79
N ASN A 181 60.76 2.88 38.81
CA ASN A 181 61.50 1.67 38.41
C ASN A 181 61.74 0.74 39.62
N GLY A 182 61.82 -0.57 39.36
CA GLY A 182 62.46 -1.58 40.21
C GLY A 182 62.49 -2.97 39.53
N PRO A 183 63.54 -3.80 39.68
CA PRO A 183 64.11 -4.57 38.57
C PRO A 183 64.10 -6.12 38.70
N ASP A 184 64.64 -6.75 37.64
CA ASP A 184 65.22 -8.10 37.48
C ASP A 184 64.32 -9.31 37.13
N SER A 185 64.43 -9.81 35.89
CA SER A 185 65.22 -11.02 35.58
C SER A 185 65.12 -11.47 34.10
N MET A 186 66.29 -11.49 33.44
CA MET A 186 66.83 -12.51 32.51
C MET A 186 65.97 -13.08 31.36
N GLY A 187 66.45 -12.90 30.12
CA GLY A 187 66.41 -13.97 29.11
C GLY A 187 66.13 -13.58 27.65
N ALA A 188 67.12 -13.88 26.81
CA ALA A 188 67.01 -14.30 25.40
C ALA A 188 66.85 -13.25 24.28
N ALA A 189 67.65 -13.50 23.24
CA ALA A 189 67.90 -12.74 22.02
C ALA A 189 66.65 -12.56 21.11
N PRO A 190 66.64 -11.52 20.24
CA PRO A 190 65.47 -11.18 19.43
C PRO A 190 65.31 -12.08 18.20
N PRO A 191 64.10 -12.60 17.91
CA PRO A 191 63.75 -13.15 16.61
C PRO A 191 63.34 -12.04 15.60
N PRO A 192 63.43 -12.31 14.28
CA PRO A 192 63.41 -11.30 13.23
C PRO A 192 62.01 -10.79 12.88
N GLN A 193 61.97 -9.55 12.39
CA GLN A 193 60.77 -8.85 11.92
C GLN A 193 60.18 -9.48 10.64
N PRO A 194 58.85 -9.61 10.52
CA PRO A 194 58.19 -9.90 9.25
C PRO A 194 58.21 -8.67 8.33
N GLN A 195 58.74 -8.90 7.13
CA GLN A 195 58.83 -7.96 6.03
C GLN A 195 57.44 -7.46 5.57
N GLN A 196 57.33 -6.14 5.39
CA GLN A 196 56.24 -5.51 4.67
C GLN A 196 56.27 -5.98 3.20
N GLN A 197 55.18 -6.63 2.76
CA GLN A 197 54.97 -6.91 1.35
C GLN A 197 54.55 -5.62 0.62
N PRO A 198 55.15 -5.28 -0.54
CA PRO A 198 54.63 -4.23 -1.40
C PRO A 198 53.36 -4.70 -2.14
N PRO A 199 52.42 -3.79 -2.46
CA PRO A 199 51.22 -4.12 -3.23
C PRO A 199 51.55 -4.46 -4.70
N PRO A 200 50.74 -5.29 -5.38
CA PRO A 200 50.98 -5.70 -6.76
C PRO A 200 50.75 -4.54 -7.76
N PRO A 201 51.44 -4.54 -8.92
CA PRO A 201 51.29 -3.50 -9.93
C PRO A 201 49.94 -3.61 -10.67
N SER A 202 49.19 -2.50 -10.67
CA SER A 202 48.00 -2.33 -11.51
C SER A 202 48.43 -2.04 -12.95
N ALA A 203 48.22 -3.00 -13.85
CA ALA A 203 48.36 -2.80 -15.29
C ALA A 203 47.00 -2.47 -15.94
N ASN A 204 47.05 -1.55 -16.90
CA ASN A 204 46.03 -1.17 -17.89
C ASN A 204 44.82 -0.33 -17.42
N ARG A 205 45.07 0.97 -17.27
CA ARG A 205 44.07 2.02 -17.59
C ARG A 205 44.37 2.59 -18.98
N ILE A 206 43.49 2.27 -19.93
CA ILE A 206 43.40 3.01 -21.20
C ILE A 206 42.72 4.35 -20.88
N SER A 207 43.46 5.44 -21.12
CA SER A 207 42.93 6.80 -21.20
C SER A 207 42.21 7.00 -22.54
N TYR A 208 41.09 7.74 -22.55
CA TYR A 208 40.70 8.78 -23.51
C TYR A 208 39.35 9.43 -23.08
N PRO A 209 39.01 10.67 -23.52
CA PRO A 209 38.98 11.81 -22.60
C PRO A 209 37.60 12.46 -22.37
N HIS A 210 37.63 13.38 -21.41
CA HIS A 210 36.70 14.49 -21.10
C HIS A 210 35.78 14.97 -22.25
N GLN A 211 34.49 15.12 -21.92
CA GLN A 211 33.72 16.32 -22.31
C GLN A 211 32.78 16.79 -21.19
N ARG A 212 32.61 18.11 -21.18
CA ARG A 212 31.98 19.00 -20.19
C ARG A 212 30.44 19.00 -20.25
N GLU A 213 29.86 19.29 -19.08
CA GLU A 213 28.67 20.13 -18.79
C GLU A 213 27.58 20.31 -19.85
N VAL A 214 26.32 20.01 -19.50
CA VAL A 214 25.16 20.93 -19.62
C VAL A 214 24.05 20.55 -18.61
N ARG A 215 23.50 21.58 -17.95
CA ARG A 215 22.33 21.57 -17.07
C ARG A 215 21.02 21.15 -17.76
N GLY A 216 20.16 20.45 -17.00
CA GLY A 216 18.73 20.75 -16.92
C GLY A 216 17.82 20.31 -18.08
N ARG A 217 16.88 19.41 -17.77
CA ARG A 217 15.42 19.49 -18.01
C ARG A 217 14.82 18.08 -17.93
N THR A 218 14.15 17.79 -16.82
CA THR A 218 13.14 16.73 -16.74
C THR A 218 11.94 17.14 -17.61
N PRO A 219 11.39 16.25 -18.46
CA PRO A 219 10.18 16.54 -19.21
C PRO A 219 8.94 16.56 -18.29
N PRO A 220 7.92 17.39 -18.58
CA PRO A 220 6.68 17.44 -17.81
C PRO A 220 5.79 16.20 -18.04
N PRO A 221 4.92 15.84 -17.09
CA PRO A 221 3.94 14.76 -17.27
C PRO A 221 2.84 15.16 -18.28
N PRO A 222 2.28 14.21 -19.05
CA PRO A 222 1.19 14.49 -19.99
C PRO A 222 -0.14 14.79 -19.26
N PRO A 223 -1.05 15.55 -19.90
CA PRO A 223 -2.32 15.97 -19.29
C PRO A 223 -3.33 14.81 -19.19
N VAL A 224 -4.07 14.83 -18.09
CA VAL A 224 -5.19 13.94 -17.80
C VAL A 224 -6.31 14.22 -18.80
N SER A 225 -6.72 13.21 -19.57
CA SER A 225 -7.91 13.28 -20.40
C SER A 225 -8.84 12.14 -20.03
N GLU A 226 -10.00 12.52 -19.47
CA GLU A 226 -11.15 11.67 -19.25
C GLU A 226 -11.60 11.04 -20.58
N ARG A 227 -11.45 9.72 -20.69
CA ARG A 227 -12.28 8.91 -21.58
C ARG A 227 -12.29 7.48 -21.07
N MET A 228 -13.28 7.14 -20.23
CA MET A 228 -13.60 5.76 -19.91
C MET A 228 -14.08 5.06 -21.19
N GLY A 229 -13.28 4.11 -21.63
CA GLY A 229 -13.56 3.10 -22.66
C GLY A 229 -12.91 1.78 -22.23
N PRO A 230 -13.39 0.62 -22.71
CA PRO A 230 -13.47 -0.61 -21.92
C PRO A 230 -12.14 -1.35 -21.85
N MET A 231 -11.72 -1.75 -20.65
CA MET A 231 -10.65 -2.73 -20.46
C MET A 231 -11.21 -4.14 -20.71
N SER A 232 -11.10 -4.58 -21.95
CA SER A 232 -10.96 -6.00 -22.26
C SER A 232 -9.48 -6.25 -22.59
N GLU A 233 -8.99 -7.45 -22.28
CA GLU A 233 -7.65 -7.99 -22.62
C GLU A 233 -6.46 -7.61 -21.73
N ARG A 234 -6.33 -8.30 -20.57
CA ARG A 234 -5.07 -8.97 -20.18
C ARG A 234 -5.25 -9.87 -18.95
N MET A 235 -5.66 -11.11 -19.16
CA MET A 235 -5.23 -12.23 -18.31
C MET A 235 -4.84 -13.38 -19.23
N GLY A 236 -3.60 -13.84 -19.07
CA GLY A 236 -3.03 -14.99 -19.78
C GLY A 236 -3.64 -16.33 -19.36
N PRO A 237 -3.16 -17.44 -19.95
CA PRO A 237 -3.95 -18.63 -20.16
C PRO A 237 -4.06 -19.47 -18.88
N MET A 238 -5.25 -19.49 -18.31
CA MET A 238 -5.62 -20.49 -17.31
C MET A 238 -6.24 -21.69 -18.03
N SER A 239 -5.48 -22.78 -18.09
CA SER A 239 -5.92 -24.17 -18.25
C SER A 239 -6.71 -24.52 -19.52
N GLU A 240 -5.95 -24.79 -20.57
CA GLU A 240 -6.31 -25.60 -21.72
C GLU A 240 -6.49 -27.08 -21.29
N ARG A 241 -7.53 -27.41 -20.50
CA ARG A 241 -7.87 -28.82 -20.22
C ARG A 241 -9.30 -29.15 -19.79
N MET A 242 -10.31 -28.31 -20.05
CA MET A 242 -11.71 -28.68 -19.75
C MET A 242 -12.74 -28.35 -20.83
N MET A 243 -12.33 -27.90 -22.02
CA MET A 243 -13.21 -27.82 -23.19
C MET A 243 -13.02 -29.05 -24.09
N SER A 244 -13.61 -30.17 -23.66
CA SER A 244 -13.87 -31.33 -24.52
C SER A 244 -15.34 -31.69 -24.39
N MET A 245 -16.21 -30.83 -24.92
CA MET A 245 -17.53 -31.25 -25.38
C MET A 245 -17.51 -31.31 -26.90
N PRO A 246 -17.91 -32.43 -27.52
CA PRO A 246 -17.94 -32.54 -28.97
C PRO A 246 -19.04 -31.63 -29.54
N MET A 247 -18.64 -30.60 -30.27
CA MET A 247 -19.54 -29.82 -31.12
C MET A 247 -20.03 -30.73 -32.26
N PRO A 248 -21.35 -30.83 -32.53
CA PRO A 248 -21.83 -31.54 -33.70
C PRO A 248 -21.41 -30.81 -34.98
N MET A 249 -20.89 -31.58 -35.93
CA MET A 249 -20.40 -31.16 -37.25
C MET A 249 -21.45 -30.33 -38.02
N PRO A 250 -21.02 -29.36 -38.85
CA PRO A 250 -21.94 -28.57 -39.66
C PRO A 250 -22.49 -29.41 -40.81
N MET A 251 -23.80 -29.70 -40.78
CA MET A 251 -24.47 -30.20 -41.98
C MET A 251 -24.54 -29.10 -43.05
N GLU A 252 -24.26 -29.52 -44.29
CA GLU A 252 -24.31 -28.73 -45.49
C GLU A 252 -25.65 -27.98 -45.64
N ARG A 253 -25.56 -26.66 -45.80
CA ARG A 253 -26.68 -25.80 -46.18
C ARG A 253 -27.22 -26.22 -47.54
N ARG A 254 -28.36 -26.92 -47.56
CA ARG A 254 -29.30 -26.81 -48.67
C ARG A 254 -30.02 -25.47 -48.55
N THR A 255 -29.81 -24.61 -49.54
CA THR A 255 -30.54 -23.35 -49.76
C THR A 255 -32.02 -23.63 -50.05
N PRO A 256 -32.96 -23.00 -49.30
CA PRO A 256 -34.32 -22.80 -49.79
C PRO A 256 -34.47 -21.37 -50.33
N VAL A 257 -35.09 -21.32 -51.51
CA VAL A 257 -35.53 -20.15 -52.28
C VAL A 257 -36.43 -19.21 -51.45
N PRO A 258 -36.36 -17.88 -51.63
CA PRO A 258 -37.23 -16.94 -50.93
C PRO A 258 -38.65 -16.96 -51.54
N GLN A 259 -39.66 -17.31 -50.75
CA GLN A 259 -41.06 -17.04 -51.10
C GLN A 259 -41.54 -15.72 -50.51
N ASN A 260 -42.25 -15.02 -51.38
CA ASN A 260 -42.74 -13.66 -51.31
C ASN A 260 -43.51 -13.29 -50.04
N ARG A 261 -43.23 -12.07 -49.57
CA ARG A 261 -44.10 -11.27 -48.71
C ARG A 261 -45.54 -11.25 -49.24
N ARG A 262 -46.50 -11.55 -48.37
CA ARG A 262 -47.80 -10.86 -48.42
C ARG A 262 -48.27 -10.50 -47.01
N SER A 263 -48.10 -9.22 -46.72
CA SER A 263 -48.61 -8.52 -45.55
C SER A 263 -50.13 -8.67 -45.49
N SER A 264 -50.64 -9.28 -44.41
CA SER A 264 -52.04 -9.16 -44.03
C SER A 264 -52.11 -8.23 -42.83
N PHE A 265 -52.53 -6.99 -43.09
CA PHE A 265 -52.92 -6.03 -42.05
C PHE A 265 -54.07 -6.64 -41.23
N ARG A 266 -53.80 -7.00 -39.98
CA ARG A 266 -54.85 -7.21 -38.98
C ARG A 266 -55.15 -5.86 -38.33
N ASN A 267 -56.39 -5.40 -38.50
CA ASN A 267 -56.93 -4.26 -37.76
C ASN A 267 -56.94 -4.56 -36.24
N PRO A 268 -56.74 -3.55 -35.39
CA PRO A 268 -56.88 -3.69 -33.93
C PRO A 268 -58.36 -3.86 -33.53
N PRO A 269 -58.65 -4.55 -32.41
CA PRO A 269 -60.00 -4.73 -31.88
C PRO A 269 -60.58 -3.41 -31.32
N PRO A 270 -61.91 -3.23 -31.32
CA PRO A 270 -62.56 -2.05 -30.75
C PRO A 270 -62.45 -2.02 -29.21
N PRO A 271 -62.46 -0.81 -28.59
CA PRO A 271 -62.43 -0.67 -27.15
C PRO A 271 -63.73 -1.14 -26.48
N PRO A 272 -63.68 -1.55 -25.20
CA PRO A 272 -64.85 -2.01 -24.45
C PRO A 272 -65.84 -0.86 -24.17
N PRO A 273 -67.15 -1.15 -24.02
CA PRO A 273 -68.17 -0.15 -23.76
C PRO A 273 -67.96 0.52 -22.40
N SER A 274 -67.99 1.85 -22.42
CA SER A 274 -67.94 2.73 -21.24
C SER A 274 -69.16 2.47 -20.36
N SER A 275 -68.92 1.88 -19.18
CA SER A 275 -69.91 1.72 -18.12
C SER A 275 -70.26 3.09 -17.54
N TYR A 276 -71.40 3.62 -18.00
CA TYR A 276 -72.14 4.68 -17.34
C TYR A 276 -72.45 4.25 -15.89
N TYR A 277 -71.87 4.93 -14.91
CA TYR A 277 -72.43 4.96 -13.56
C TYR A 277 -73.55 6.01 -13.55
N PRO A 278 -74.78 5.67 -13.12
CA PRO A 278 -75.77 6.67 -12.76
C PRO A 278 -75.47 7.19 -11.34
N PRO A 279 -75.73 8.49 -11.06
CA PRO A 279 -75.69 9.01 -9.71
C PRO A 279 -77.00 8.64 -8.99
N TYR A 280 -76.90 8.20 -7.74
CA TYR A 280 -77.68 8.65 -6.57
C TYR A 280 -77.29 7.82 -5.36
#